data_AF-A0A1B7M0Y3-F1
#
_entry.id   AF-A0A1B7M0Y3-F1
#
_cell.length_a   1.000
_cell.length_b   1.000
_cell.length_c   1.000
_cell.angle_alpha   90.00
_cell.angle_beta   90.00
_cell.angle_gamma   90.00
#
_symmetry.space_group_name_H-M   'P 1'
#
loop_
_entity.id
_entity.type
_entity.pdbx_description
1 polymer ?
#
loop_
_entity_poly.entity_id
_entity_poly.type
_entity_poly.pdbx_seq_one_letter_code
_entity_poly.pdbx_strand_id
1 'polypeptide(L)'
;MLLDPDVSHSFRITALSETNEDEVVNSTQAITAAERARHIGQAIHNSNMEGMEASQQAILETYDYISGEINAETLVARVRALHGLER
;
A
#
# COMPACT_ATOMS: atom_id res chain seq x y z
N MET A 1 4.78 -20.95 -19.83
CA MET A 1 3.54 -20.16 -19.68
C MET A 1 3.97 -18.82 -19.14
N LEU A 2 4.12 -17.85 -20.04
CA LEU A 2 4.72 -16.54 -19.82
C LEU A 2 3.55 -15.59 -19.52
N LEU A 3 3.52 -14.93 -18.35
CA LEU A 3 2.59 -13.81 -18.12
C LEU A 3 3.28 -12.55 -18.64
N ASP A 4 2.72 -11.95 -19.68
CA ASP A 4 3.10 -10.62 -20.15
C ASP A 4 2.73 -9.56 -19.10
N PRO A 5 3.68 -8.77 -18.56
CA PRO A 5 3.40 -7.71 -17.60
C PRO A 5 3.20 -6.34 -18.28
N ASP A 6 2.50 -6.28 -19.41
CA ASP A 6 2.14 -4.99 -20.04
C ASP A 6 0.64 -4.70 -19.92
N VAL A 7 0.26 -4.09 -18.80
CA VAL A 7 -0.89 -3.17 -18.77
C VAL A 7 -0.34 -1.78 -18.49
N SER A 8 0.17 -1.17 -19.57
CA SER A 8 0.65 0.21 -19.63
C SER A 8 -0.45 1.21 -19.24
N HIS A 9 -0.16 2.16 -18.34
CA HIS A 9 -0.79 3.48 -18.37
C HIS A 9 0.31 4.55 -18.26
N SER A 10 0.88 4.88 -19.41
CA SER A 10 1.73 6.05 -19.58
C SER A 10 0.91 7.32 -19.31
N PHE A 11 1.25 8.08 -18.27
CA PHE A 11 0.72 9.43 -18.09
C PHE A 11 1.84 10.45 -18.30
N ARG A 12 1.97 10.93 -19.53
CA ARG A 12 2.81 12.10 -19.86
C ARG A 12 2.07 13.36 -19.46
N ILE A 13 2.54 14.06 -18.42
CA ILE A 13 2.11 15.44 -18.18
C ILE A 13 2.95 16.34 -19.10
N THR A 14 2.39 16.68 -20.27
CA THR A 14 2.85 17.81 -21.05
C THR A 14 2.23 19.07 -20.43
N ALA A 15 2.93 19.69 -19.50
CA ALA A 15 2.72 21.09 -19.16
C ALA A 15 3.93 21.87 -19.67
N LEU A 16 3.82 22.35 -20.91
CA LEU A 16 4.69 23.39 -21.44
C LEU A 16 4.28 24.70 -20.78
N SER A 17 5.08 25.19 -19.84
CA SER A 17 5.35 26.62 -19.67
C SER A 17 6.47 26.79 -18.65
N GLU A 18 7.61 27.26 -19.15
CA GLU A 18 8.71 27.80 -18.37
C GLU A 18 8.18 28.84 -17.37
N THR A 19 8.39 28.63 -16.07
CA THR A 19 9.07 29.57 -15.17
C THR A 19 9.04 29.10 -13.71
N ASN A 20 10.25 28.99 -13.16
CA ASN A 20 10.65 29.33 -11.78
C ASN A 20 10.26 28.42 -10.60
N GLU A 21 11.33 27.87 -10.02
CA GLU A 21 11.67 27.83 -8.59
C GLU A 21 10.86 26.92 -7.65
N ASP A 22 11.57 25.91 -7.11
CA ASP A 22 11.35 25.28 -5.80
C ASP A 22 9.98 24.66 -5.50
N GLU A 23 9.51 23.75 -6.35
CA GLU A 23 8.50 22.78 -5.92
C GLU A 23 9.05 21.36 -6.03
N VAL A 24 9.51 20.81 -4.90
CA VAL A 24 9.62 19.35 -4.73
C VAL A 24 8.19 18.83 -4.77
N VAL A 25 7.68 18.58 -5.98
CA VAL A 25 6.37 17.97 -6.20
C VAL A 25 6.49 16.52 -5.77
N ASN A 26 6.46 16.28 -4.46
CA ASN A 26 6.36 14.97 -3.85
C ASN A 26 4.96 14.46 -4.17
N SER A 27 4.84 13.97 -5.41
CA SER A 27 3.64 13.46 -6.05
C SER A 27 3.23 12.20 -5.30
N THR A 28 2.67 12.39 -4.11
CA THR A 28 2.10 11.33 -3.29
C THR A 28 0.86 10.88 -4.03
N GLN A 29 1.01 9.99 -5.01
CA GLN A 29 -0.11 9.39 -5.69
C GLN A 29 -0.98 8.73 -4.61
N ALA A 30 -2.21 9.22 -4.47
CA ALA A 30 -3.15 8.67 -3.53
C ALA A 30 -3.40 7.20 -3.90
N ILE A 31 -2.88 6.28 -3.08
CA ILE A 31 -3.12 4.86 -3.26
C ILE A 31 -4.62 4.62 -3.07
N THR A 32 -5.26 3.98 -4.05
CA THR A 32 -6.68 3.67 -3.99
C THR A 32 -6.95 2.50 -3.04
N ALA A 33 -8.19 2.38 -2.56
CA ALA A 33 -8.60 1.24 -1.73
C ALA A 33 -8.37 -0.11 -2.43
N ALA A 34 -8.58 -0.17 -3.75
CA ALA A 34 -8.33 -1.37 -4.54
C ALA A 34 -6.85 -1.78 -4.54
N GLU A 35 -5.94 -0.81 -4.71
CA GLU A 35 -4.50 -1.11 -4.67
C GLU A 35 -4.05 -1.49 -3.26
N ARG A 36 -4.61 -0.87 -2.21
CA ARG A 36 -4.37 -1.28 -0.82
C ARG A 36 -4.84 -2.70 -0.55
N ALA A 37 -6.04 -3.07 -1.01
CA ALA A 37 -6.55 -4.44 -0.88
C ALA A 37 -5.66 -5.45 -1.63
N ARG A 38 -5.17 -5.08 -2.83
CA ARG A 38 -4.22 -5.90 -3.60
C ARG A 38 -2.93 -6.15 -2.82
N HIS A 39 -2.36 -5.09 -2.22
CA HIS A 39 -1.15 -5.20 -1.40
C HIS A 39 -1.35 -6.10 -0.18
N ILE A 40 -2.46 -5.96 0.55
CA ILE A 40 -2.78 -6.81 1.70
C ILE A 40 -2.96 -8.28 1.27
N GLY A 41 -3.70 -8.53 0.20
CA GLY A 41 -3.89 -9.89 -0.33
C GLY A 41 -2.57 -10.54 -0.74
N GLN A 42 -1.67 -9.79 -1.38
CA GLN A 42 -0.34 -10.29 -1.76
C GLN A 42 0.53 -10.59 -0.52
N ALA A 43 0.49 -9.72 0.50
CA ALA A 43 1.22 -9.96 1.74
C ALA A 43 0.74 -11.24 2.46
N ILE A 44 -0.58 -11.42 2.60
CA ILE A 44 -1.17 -12.63 3.19
C ILE A 44 -0.80 -13.88 2.39
N HIS A 45 -0.90 -13.81 1.06
CA HIS A 45 -0.51 -14.92 0.19
C HIS A 45 0.95 -15.30 0.39
N ASN A 46 1.86 -14.33 0.41
CA ASN A 46 3.28 -14.57 0.62
C ASN A 46 3.55 -15.19 2.00
N SER A 47 2.93 -14.67 3.07
CA SER A 47 3.07 -15.24 4.42
C SER A 47 2.57 -16.69 4.47
N ASN A 48 1.44 -16.99 3.85
CA ASN A 48 0.93 -18.36 3.76
C ASN A 48 1.89 -19.29 3.00
N MET A 49 2.52 -18.80 1.93
CA MET A 49 3.55 -19.56 1.20
C MET A 49 4.80 -19.81 2.03
N GLU A 50 5.09 -18.97 3.03
CA GLU A 50 6.15 -19.15 4.02
C GLU A 50 5.72 -20.01 5.23
N GLY A 51 4.48 -20.53 5.22
CA GLY A 51 3.91 -21.32 6.31
C GLY A 51 3.53 -20.49 7.53
N MET A 52 3.40 -19.17 7.39
CA MET A 52 3.00 -18.24 8.43
C MET A 52 1.58 -17.73 8.16
N GLU A 53 0.62 -18.15 8.97
CA GLU A 53 -0.74 -17.64 8.89
C GLU A 53 -0.89 -16.30 9.61
N ALA A 54 -1.48 -15.31 8.93
CA ALA A 54 -1.89 -14.07 9.56
C ALA A 54 -3.06 -14.34 10.53
N SER A 55 -2.98 -13.79 11.75
CA SER A 55 -4.08 -13.91 12.71
C SER A 55 -5.32 -13.16 12.22
N GLN A 56 -6.51 -13.65 12.59
CA GLN A 56 -7.77 -12.97 12.23
C GLN A 56 -7.81 -11.53 12.77
N GLN A 57 -7.25 -11.28 13.96
CA GLN A 57 -7.16 -9.94 14.52
C GLN A 57 -6.25 -9.01 13.68
N ALA A 58 -5.11 -9.51 13.20
CA ALA A 58 -4.24 -8.73 12.31
C ALA A 58 -4.91 -8.43 10.96
N ILE A 59 -5.72 -9.36 10.43
CA ILE A 59 -6.50 -9.14 9.20
C ILE A 59 -7.55 -8.05 9.42
N LEU A 60 -8.23 -8.04 10.58
CA LEU A 60 -9.24 -7.02 10.88
C LEU A 60 -8.64 -5.60 10.87
N GLU A 61 -7.42 -5.41 11.39
CA GLU A 61 -6.75 -4.10 11.37
C GLU A 61 -6.51 -3.58 9.94
N THR A 62 -6.46 -4.45 8.93
CA THR A 62 -6.23 -4.04 7.54
C THR A 62 -7.43 -3.36 6.90
N TYR A 63 -8.65 -3.53 7.43
CA TYR A 63 -9.86 -2.94 6.82
C TYR A 63 -9.84 -1.41 6.85
N ASP A 64 -9.46 -0.82 7.98
CA ASP A 64 -9.33 0.64 8.13
C ASP A 64 -8.24 1.20 7.21
N TYR A 65 -7.17 0.41 6.97
CA TYR A 65 -6.14 0.79 6.03
C TYR A 65 -6.66 0.73 4.60
N ILE A 66 -7.35 -0.35 4.22
CA ILE A 66 -7.93 -0.52 2.89
C ILE A 66 -8.93 0.61 2.58
N SER A 67 -9.84 0.91 3.52
CA SER A 67 -10.80 2.01 3.38
C SER A 67 -10.13 3.39 3.29
N GLY A 68 -8.91 3.51 3.80
CA GLY A 68 -8.14 4.76 3.82
C GLY A 68 -8.43 5.60 5.06
N GLU A 69 -9.08 5.05 6.07
CA GLU A 69 -9.28 5.69 7.37
C GLU A 69 -7.97 5.81 8.16
N ILE A 70 -7.04 4.86 7.97
CA ILE A 70 -5.69 4.92 8.55
C ILE A 70 -4.61 4.79 7.48
N ASN A 71 -3.42 5.33 7.77
CA ASN A 71 -2.23 5.17 6.94
C ASN A 71 -1.46 3.87 7.30
N ALA A 72 -0.47 3.52 6.49
CA ALA A 72 0.33 2.31 6.68
C ALA A 72 1.12 2.30 8.01
N GLU A 73 1.62 3.46 8.46
CA GLU A 73 2.33 3.58 9.74
C GLU A 73 1.43 3.25 10.93
N THR A 74 0.19 3.74 10.90
CA THR A 74 -0.82 3.44 11.91
C THR A 74 -1.19 1.96 11.91
N LEU A 75 -1.35 1.34 10.73
CA LEU A 75 -1.58 -0.09 10.62
C LEU A 75 -0.44 -0.90 11.28
N VAL A 76 0.81 -0.56 10.97
CA VAL A 76 1.99 -1.23 11.56
C VAL A 76 2.02 -1.06 13.07
N ALA A 77 1.71 0.14 13.58
CA ALA A 77 1.66 0.39 15.02
C ALA A 77 0.59 -0.47 15.72
N ARG A 78 -0.62 -0.55 15.14
CA ARG A 78 -1.71 -1.38 15.70
C ARG A 78 -1.38 -2.86 15.69
N VAL A 79 -0.85 -3.37 14.58
CA VAL A 79 -0.42 -4.78 14.48
C VAL A 79 0.74 -5.07 15.45
N ARG A 80 1.69 -4.15 15.63
CA ARG A 80 2.76 -4.31 16.63
C ARG A 80 2.21 -4.35 18.05
N ALA A 81 1.29 -3.46 18.41
CA ALA A 81 0.64 -3.47 19.72
C ALA A 81 -0.14 -4.77 19.97
N LEU A 82 -0.84 -5.30 18.95
CA LEU A 82 -1.50 -6.60 19.02
C LEU A 82 -0.53 -7.74 19.41
N HIS A 83 0.72 -7.64 18.98
CA HIS A 83 1.79 -8.60 19.29
C HIS A 83 2.69 -8.19 20.47
N GLY A 84 2.38 -7.09 21.18
CA GLY A 84 3.17 -6.58 22.31
C GLY A 84 4.56 -6.05 21.91
N LEU A 85 4.73 -5.59 20.67
CA LEU A 85 5.99 -5.12 20.09
C LEU A 85 6.16 -3.58 20.13
N GLU A 86 5.39 -2.89 20.97
CA GLU A 86 5.34 -1.43 21.11
C GLU A 86 6.49 -0.84 21.96
N ARG A 87 7.71 -1.39 21.81
CA ARG A 87 8.90 -0.99 22.58
C ARG A 87 9.84 -0.05 21.84
#